data_AF-A0A453P3N1-F1
#
_entry.id   AF-A0A453P3N1-F1
#
_cell.length_a   1.000
_cell.length_b   1.000
_cell.length_c   1.000
_cell.angle_alpha   90.00
_cell.angle_beta   90.00
_cell.angle_gamma   90.00
#
_symmetry.space_group_name_H-M   'P 1'
#
loop_
_entity.id
_entity.type
_entity.pdbx_description
1 polymer ?
#
loop_
_entity_poly.entity_id
_entity_poly.type
_entity_poly.pdbx_seq_one_letter_code
_entity_poly.pdbx_strand_id
1 'polypeptide(L)'
;SSLSASPLLPSAAPAREARPLASILCFPGTLAMAADGSERHTAQVVGADGEMDGPALERFAAAAGLVQRGLSYAVVSIFGPQGSGKSTLLNHLFGTSFTEMDALKGRNQTTKGIWVAEAVGIEPFTLVMDLEGTDGRERGEDDTAFEKQSALFALAVSDIVMINLWCHDIGREQAANRPLLKTIFEVTRLQSDMKYLFWLHMCVSFL
;
A
#
# COMPACT_ATOMS: atom_id res chain seq x y z
N SER A 1 54.08 2.92 7.95
CA SER A 1 52.95 3.85 8.13
C SER A 1 51.83 3.44 7.18
N SER A 2 51.03 2.48 7.63
CA SER A 2 49.92 1.87 6.88
C SER A 2 48.60 2.36 7.46
N LEU A 3 47.78 3.03 6.66
CA LEU A 3 46.39 3.34 6.98
C LEU A 3 45.52 2.69 5.89
N SER A 4 45.00 1.49 6.18
CA SER A 4 43.87 0.94 5.43
C SER A 4 42.59 1.45 6.09
N ALA A 5 41.85 2.29 5.38
CA ALA A 5 40.50 2.66 5.77
C ALA A 5 39.56 1.48 5.51
N SER A 6 39.01 0.88 6.57
CA SER A 6 37.90 -0.07 6.45
C SER A 6 36.62 0.69 6.07
N PRO A 7 35.84 0.23 5.08
CA PRO A 7 34.55 0.85 4.80
C PRO A 7 33.57 0.50 5.93
N LEU A 8 32.97 1.53 6.53
CA LEU A 8 31.87 1.39 7.47
C LEU A 8 30.66 0.82 6.73
N LEU A 9 30.36 -0.46 6.97
CA LEU A 9 29.08 -1.06 6.60
C LEU A 9 27.95 -0.32 7.34
N PRO A 10 26.83 0.02 6.67
CA PRO A 10 25.68 0.58 7.35
C PRO A 10 25.15 -0.44 8.38
N SER A 11 24.89 0.04 9.59
CA SER A 11 24.30 -0.75 10.68
C SER A 11 22.95 -1.31 10.22
N ALA A 12 22.79 -2.63 10.27
CA ALA A 12 21.55 -3.31 9.95
C ALA A 12 20.43 -2.78 10.87
N ALA A 13 19.33 -2.32 10.26
CA ALA A 13 18.13 -1.95 11.01
C ALA A 13 17.68 -3.16 11.87
N PRO A 14 17.22 -2.92 13.11
CA PRO A 14 16.80 -4.02 14.00
C PRO A 14 15.68 -4.83 13.34
N ALA A 15 15.87 -6.15 13.29
CA ALA A 15 14.90 -7.07 12.72
C ALA A 15 13.57 -6.97 13.49
N ARG A 16 12.47 -6.69 12.77
CA ARG A 16 11.12 -6.72 13.34
C ARG A 16 10.77 -8.18 13.64
N GLU A 17 10.55 -8.50 14.89
CA GLU A 17 10.17 -9.84 15.37
C GLU A 17 8.89 -10.33 14.68
N ALA A 18 8.79 -11.64 14.41
CA ALA A 18 7.66 -12.26 13.70
C ALA A 18 6.33 -12.04 14.43
N ARG A 19 5.42 -11.27 13.83
CA ARG A 19 4.17 -10.81 14.47
C ARG A 19 3.01 -11.75 14.16
N PRO A 20 2.06 -11.95 15.10
CA PRO A 20 0.84 -12.68 14.83
C PRO A 20 -0.08 -11.85 13.91
N LEU A 21 0.11 -11.96 12.60
CA LEU A 21 -0.74 -11.34 11.55
C LEU A 21 -2.16 -11.93 11.48
N ALA A 22 -2.46 -12.94 12.29
CA ALA A 22 -3.75 -13.62 12.31
C ALA A 22 -4.91 -12.69 12.67
N SER A 23 -4.70 -11.62 13.45
CA SER A 23 -5.77 -10.69 13.83
C SER A 23 -6.19 -9.75 12.68
N ILE A 24 -5.24 -9.36 11.81
CA ILE A 24 -5.53 -8.50 10.64
C ILE A 24 -6.38 -9.25 9.60
N LEU A 25 -6.17 -10.57 9.48
CA LEU A 25 -6.92 -11.42 8.56
C LEU A 25 -8.23 -11.95 9.16
N CYS A 26 -8.38 -11.89 10.48
CA CYS A 26 -9.61 -12.23 11.17
C CYS A 26 -10.54 -11.02 11.13
N PHE A 27 -11.06 -10.72 9.93
CA PHE A 27 -12.15 -9.77 9.78
C PHE A 27 -13.29 -10.25 10.67
N PRO A 28 -13.70 -9.50 11.72
CA PRO A 28 -14.85 -9.91 12.50
C PRO A 28 -16.02 -10.07 11.53
N GLY A 29 -16.57 -11.29 11.46
CA GLY A 29 -17.65 -11.71 10.57
C GLY A 29 -18.99 -11.03 10.88
N THR A 30 -18.97 -9.79 11.31
CA THR A 30 -20.11 -8.93 11.52
C THR A 30 -19.61 -7.52 11.32
N LEU A 31 -20.01 -6.93 10.20
CA LEU A 31 -19.89 -5.50 9.90
C LEU A 31 -20.76 -4.76 10.93
N ALA A 32 -20.34 -4.76 12.20
CA ALA A 32 -20.81 -3.80 13.16
C ALA A 32 -20.27 -2.47 12.63
N MET A 33 -21.17 -1.72 11.98
CA MET A 33 -21.02 -0.31 11.70
C MET A 33 -20.74 0.38 13.04
N ALA A 34 -19.48 0.35 13.48
CA ALA A 34 -18.97 1.31 14.44
C ALA A 34 -18.90 2.63 13.67
N ALA A 35 -20.06 3.29 13.55
CA ALA A 35 -20.13 4.72 13.47
C ALA A 35 -19.68 5.27 14.83
N ASP A 36 -18.41 5.03 15.18
CA ASP A 36 -17.75 5.85 16.16
C ASP A 36 -17.20 7.06 15.41
N GLY A 37 -17.37 8.24 15.97
CA GLY A 37 -16.93 9.51 15.37
C GLY A 37 -15.42 9.68 15.37
N SER A 38 -14.65 8.58 15.27
CA SER A 38 -13.19 8.61 15.16
C SER A 38 -12.82 9.37 13.90
N GLU A 39 -12.07 10.46 14.06
CA GLU A 39 -11.54 11.22 12.94
C GLU A 39 -10.77 10.28 12.00
N ARG A 40 -11.18 10.23 10.74
CA ARG A 40 -10.51 9.41 9.73
C ARG A 40 -9.30 10.19 9.24
N HIS A 41 -8.12 9.74 9.63
CA HIS A 41 -6.89 10.36 9.16
C HIS A 41 -6.51 9.79 7.80
N THR A 42 -6.26 10.68 6.83
CA THR A 42 -5.77 10.32 5.50
C THR A 42 -4.80 11.40 5.03
N ALA A 43 -3.69 11.00 4.42
CA ALA A 43 -2.69 11.93 3.91
C ALA A 43 -2.03 11.41 2.64
N GLN A 44 -1.63 12.32 1.76
CA GLN A 44 -0.75 12.01 0.64
C GLN A 44 0.69 12.09 1.12
N VAL A 45 1.43 10.99 0.99
CA VAL A 45 2.83 10.89 1.46
C VAL A 45 3.84 10.98 0.33
N VAL A 46 3.41 10.64 -0.89
CA VAL A 46 4.18 10.86 -2.11
C VAL A 46 3.28 11.57 -3.10
N GLY A 47 3.74 12.70 -3.63
CA GLY A 47 3.04 13.50 -4.61
C GLY A 47 2.97 12.85 -5.99
N ALA A 48 2.27 13.50 -6.93
CA ALA A 48 2.24 13.06 -8.32
C ALA A 48 3.62 13.19 -9.00
N ASP A 49 4.44 14.13 -8.55
CA ASP A 49 5.82 14.32 -9.00
C ASP A 49 6.79 13.24 -8.48
N GLY A 50 6.34 12.37 -7.57
CA GLY A 50 7.19 11.36 -6.94
C GLY A 50 8.00 11.88 -5.75
N GLU A 51 7.80 13.14 -5.35
CA GLU A 51 8.45 13.70 -4.17
C GLU A 51 7.70 13.29 -2.89
N MET A 52 8.47 12.98 -1.84
CA MET A 52 7.91 12.58 -0.55
C MET A 52 7.54 13.82 0.28
N ASP A 53 6.29 13.89 0.73
CA ASP A 53 5.82 14.92 1.66
C ASP A 53 6.02 14.43 3.11
N GLY A 54 7.26 14.56 3.58
CA GLY A 54 7.63 14.28 4.97
C GLY A 54 6.77 15.03 6.00
N PRO A 55 6.56 16.36 5.84
CA PRO A 55 5.67 17.12 6.73
C PRO A 55 4.22 16.60 6.78
N ALA A 56 3.64 16.14 5.66
CA ALA A 56 2.32 15.53 5.66
C ALA A 56 2.31 14.20 6.40
N LEU A 57 3.34 13.37 6.21
CA LEU A 57 3.50 12.11 6.95
C LEU A 57 3.64 12.36 8.46
N GLU A 58 4.41 13.37 8.88
CA GLU A 58 4.58 13.74 10.29
C GLU A 58 3.26 14.21 10.92
N ARG A 59 2.51 15.08 10.22
CA ARG A 59 1.18 15.51 10.66
C ARG A 59 0.21 14.35 10.80
N PHE A 60 0.21 13.44 9.82
CA PHE A 60 -0.59 12.22 9.86
C PHE A 60 -0.19 11.33 11.06
N ALA A 61 1.10 11.09 11.24
CA ALA A 61 1.62 10.24 12.32
C ALA A 61 1.28 10.80 13.71
N ALA A 62 1.29 12.13 13.87
CA ALA A 62 0.88 12.79 15.09
C ALA A 62 -0.64 12.68 15.33
N ALA A 63 -1.46 12.90 14.28
CA ALA A 63 -2.92 12.86 14.37
C ALA A 63 -3.45 11.44 14.65
N ALA A 64 -2.97 10.44 13.90
CA ALA A 64 -3.37 9.04 14.05
C ALA A 64 -2.76 8.34 15.27
N GLY A 65 -1.96 9.06 16.07
CA GLY A 65 -1.29 8.51 17.24
C GLY A 65 -0.25 7.43 16.92
N LEU A 66 0.33 7.45 15.72
CA LEU A 66 1.28 6.43 15.26
C LEU A 66 2.56 6.42 16.11
N VAL A 67 3.02 7.60 16.53
CA VAL A 67 4.26 7.76 17.33
C VAL A 67 4.14 7.07 18.69
N GLN A 68 2.98 7.15 19.34
CA GLN A 68 2.73 6.54 20.65
C GLN A 68 2.66 5.01 20.56
N ARG A 69 2.26 4.46 19.41
CA ARG A 69 2.14 3.00 19.19
C ARG A 69 3.48 2.32 18.93
N GLY A 70 4.56 3.09 18.73
CA GLY A 70 5.93 2.58 18.58
C GLY A 70 6.04 1.59 17.43
N LEU A 71 6.43 0.35 17.72
CA LEU A 71 6.50 -0.72 16.72
C LEU A 71 5.19 -1.48 16.57
N SER A 72 4.16 -1.26 17.40
CA SER A 72 2.92 -2.05 17.42
C SER A 72 1.90 -1.58 16.39
N TYR A 73 2.25 -1.70 15.11
CA TYR A 73 1.36 -1.44 13.98
C TYR A 73 1.64 -2.40 12.83
N ALA A 74 0.70 -2.55 11.91
CA ALA A 74 0.92 -3.22 10.63
C ALA A 74 0.72 -2.26 9.46
N VAL A 75 1.37 -2.53 8.34
CA VAL A 75 1.22 -1.77 7.11
C VAL A 75 0.68 -2.69 6.01
N VAL A 76 -0.46 -2.29 5.44
CA VAL A 76 -1.10 -2.96 4.30
C VAL A 76 -1.00 -2.03 3.10
N SER A 77 -0.54 -2.52 1.95
CA SER A 77 -0.59 -1.79 0.67
C SER A 77 -1.42 -2.53 -0.37
N ILE A 78 -1.96 -1.78 -1.35
CA ILE A 78 -2.68 -2.36 -2.49
C ILE A 78 -2.08 -1.92 -3.82
N PHE A 79 -1.88 -2.88 -4.71
CA PHE A 79 -1.44 -2.70 -6.10
C PHE A 79 -2.55 -3.05 -7.07
N GLY A 80 -2.47 -2.51 -8.29
CA GLY A 80 -3.32 -2.95 -9.38
C GLY A 80 -3.64 -1.86 -10.40
N PRO A 81 -4.25 -2.23 -11.54
CA PRO A 81 -4.52 -1.32 -12.65
C PRO A 81 -5.31 -0.08 -12.24
N GLN A 82 -5.12 1.02 -12.96
CA GLN A 82 -5.92 2.24 -12.81
C GLN A 82 -7.42 1.92 -13.01
N GLY A 83 -8.26 2.45 -12.12
CA GLY A 83 -9.72 2.23 -12.20
C GLY A 83 -10.19 0.81 -11.83
N SER A 84 -9.33 -0.03 -11.24
CA SER A 84 -9.71 -1.39 -10.80
C SER A 84 -10.51 -1.46 -9.48
N GLY A 85 -10.79 -0.33 -8.84
CA GLY A 85 -11.54 -0.28 -7.57
C GLY A 85 -10.71 -0.46 -6.30
N LYS A 86 -9.40 -0.17 -6.35
CA LYS A 86 -8.49 -0.28 -5.19
C LYS A 86 -8.96 0.54 -3.98
N SER A 87 -9.15 1.84 -4.16
CA SER A 87 -9.55 2.77 -3.09
C SER A 87 -10.92 2.39 -2.52
N THR A 88 -11.87 1.99 -3.38
CA THR A 88 -13.18 1.46 -2.98
C THR A 88 -13.04 0.21 -2.11
N LEU A 89 -12.21 -0.76 -2.52
CA LEU A 89 -11.96 -1.96 -1.73
C LEU A 89 -11.36 -1.63 -0.36
N LEU A 90 -10.37 -0.73 -0.30
CA LEU A 90 -9.76 -0.32 0.97
C LEU A 90 -10.76 0.35 1.91
N ASN A 91 -11.61 1.25 1.38
CA ASN A 91 -12.65 1.92 2.15
C ASN A 91 -13.64 0.91 2.77
N HIS A 92 -14.02 -0.12 2.01
CA HIS A 92 -14.93 -1.16 2.51
C HIS A 92 -14.27 -2.11 3.50
N LEU A 93 -13.01 -2.50 3.26
CA LEU A 93 -12.34 -3.55 4.03
C LEU A 93 -11.73 -3.03 5.35
N PHE A 94 -11.22 -1.80 5.33
CA PHE A 94 -10.48 -1.20 6.45
C PHE A 94 -11.19 0.03 7.06
N GLY A 95 -12.36 0.41 6.55
CA GLY A 95 -13.09 1.58 7.05
C GLY A 95 -12.41 2.93 6.74
N THR A 96 -11.57 2.98 5.71
CA THR A 96 -10.85 4.20 5.28
C THR A 96 -11.75 5.15 4.50
N SER A 97 -11.22 6.33 4.13
CA SER A 97 -11.92 7.34 3.33
C SER A 97 -11.06 7.90 2.20
N PHE A 98 -10.45 7.02 1.41
CA PHE A 98 -9.76 7.40 0.18
C PHE A 98 -10.74 7.94 -0.86
N THR A 99 -10.28 8.89 -1.68
CA THR A 99 -11.07 9.43 -2.78
C THR A 99 -11.34 8.35 -3.83
N GLU A 100 -12.60 8.13 -4.14
CA GLU A 100 -13.03 7.16 -5.16
C GLU A 100 -13.35 7.83 -6.49
N MET A 101 -13.28 7.04 -7.57
CA MET A 101 -13.57 7.53 -8.92
C MET A 101 -15.06 7.88 -9.04
N ASP A 102 -15.35 9.12 -9.39
CA ASP A 102 -16.71 9.57 -9.69
C ASP A 102 -17.04 9.26 -11.16
N ALA A 103 -17.78 8.17 -11.39
CA ALA A 103 -18.15 7.71 -12.73
C ALA A 103 -18.93 8.77 -13.54
N LEU A 104 -19.60 9.71 -12.88
CA LEU A 104 -20.37 10.77 -13.54
C LEU A 104 -19.47 11.88 -14.11
N LYS A 105 -18.25 12.05 -13.56
CA LYS A 105 -17.25 13.02 -14.02
C LYS A 105 -16.27 12.46 -15.06
N GLY A 106 -16.45 11.20 -15.44
CA GLY A 106 -15.60 10.49 -16.41
C GLY A 106 -14.54 9.62 -15.75
N ARG A 107 -13.96 8.71 -16.56
CA ARG A 107 -12.90 7.78 -16.13
C ARG A 107 -11.53 8.49 -16.13
N ASN A 108 -11.30 9.31 -15.11
CA ASN A 108 -10.02 9.99 -14.92
C ASN A 108 -9.22 9.35 -13.79
N GLN A 109 -7.90 9.46 -13.85
CA GLN A 109 -7.04 9.03 -12.76
C GLN A 109 -7.44 9.70 -11.43
N THR A 110 -7.81 8.87 -10.44
CA THR A 110 -8.35 9.34 -9.15
C THR A 110 -7.26 9.41 -8.08
N THR A 111 -6.48 8.34 -7.92
CA THR A 111 -5.33 8.30 -7.01
C THR A 111 -4.09 8.73 -7.76
N LYS A 112 -3.46 9.81 -7.31
CA LYS A 112 -2.13 10.24 -7.75
C LYS A 112 -1.15 10.12 -6.60
N GLY A 113 0.05 9.61 -6.85
CA GLY A 113 1.03 9.41 -5.80
C GLY A 113 0.71 8.22 -4.89
N ILE A 114 1.11 8.33 -3.62
CA ILE A 114 0.85 7.33 -2.58
C ILE A 114 0.11 8.01 -1.44
N TRP A 115 -1.01 7.40 -1.05
CA TRP A 115 -1.85 7.87 0.05
C TRP A 115 -1.80 6.88 1.20
N VAL A 116 -1.90 7.39 2.42
CA VAL A 116 -1.98 6.59 3.64
C VAL A 116 -3.22 6.96 4.43
N ALA A 117 -3.82 5.97 5.08
CA ALA A 117 -4.94 6.15 6.00
C ALA A 117 -4.86 5.18 7.18
N GLU A 118 -5.48 5.56 8.29
CA GLU A 118 -5.70 4.66 9.42
C GLU A 118 -6.89 3.73 9.14
N ALA A 119 -6.71 2.44 9.42
CA ALA A 119 -7.81 1.48 9.43
C ALA A 119 -8.63 1.60 10.73
N VAL A 120 -9.94 1.78 10.61
CA VAL A 120 -10.83 1.99 11.75
C VAL A 120 -11.29 0.65 12.33
N GLY A 121 -11.13 0.47 13.64
CA GLY A 121 -11.64 -0.71 14.35
C GLY A 121 -10.83 -2.00 14.14
N ILE A 122 -9.59 -1.90 13.63
CA ILE A 122 -8.69 -3.03 13.42
C ILE A 122 -7.49 -2.93 14.36
N GLU A 123 -7.23 -4.02 15.10
CA GLU A 123 -6.07 -4.15 15.99
C GLU A 123 -5.14 -5.30 15.54
N PRO A 124 -3.80 -5.12 15.54
CA PRO A 124 -3.08 -3.91 15.91
C PRO A 124 -3.35 -2.75 14.93
N PHE A 125 -3.05 -1.50 15.33
CA PHE A 125 -3.15 -0.33 14.45
C PHE A 125 -2.66 -0.65 13.05
N THR A 126 -3.52 -0.47 12.06
CA THR A 126 -3.21 -0.84 10.69
C THR A 126 -3.19 0.41 9.83
N LEU A 127 -2.01 0.67 9.25
CA LEU A 127 -1.81 1.70 8.25
C LEU A 127 -2.11 1.12 6.88
N VAL A 128 -2.99 1.75 6.14
CA VAL A 128 -3.38 1.33 4.79
C VAL A 128 -2.75 2.28 3.78
N MET A 129 -2.09 1.74 2.77
CA MET A 129 -1.47 2.47 1.67
C MET A 129 -2.23 2.23 0.36
N ASP A 130 -2.81 3.28 -0.21
CA ASP A 130 -3.40 3.27 -1.56
C ASP A 130 -2.40 3.84 -2.55
N LEU A 131 -2.04 3.04 -3.55
CA LEU A 131 -1.07 3.41 -4.58
C LEU A 131 -1.79 3.83 -5.85
N GLU A 132 -1.20 4.81 -6.55
CA GLU A 132 -1.58 5.15 -7.93
C GLU A 132 -1.68 3.89 -8.79
N GLY A 133 -2.74 3.82 -9.59
CA GLY A 133 -2.96 2.65 -10.44
C GLY A 133 -1.97 2.57 -11.59
N THR A 134 -1.56 1.35 -11.90
CA THR A 134 -0.69 1.05 -13.04
C THR A 134 -1.49 1.12 -14.36
N ASP A 135 -0.80 1.18 -15.49
CA ASP A 135 -1.38 1.19 -16.84
C ASP A 135 -2.20 2.46 -17.19
N GLY A 136 -1.98 3.55 -16.45
CA GLY A 136 -2.48 4.86 -16.83
C GLY A 136 -1.86 5.32 -18.15
N ARG A 137 -2.66 5.89 -19.07
CA ARG A 137 -2.13 6.48 -20.32
C ARG A 137 -1.64 7.91 -20.15
N GLU A 138 -1.68 8.42 -18.92
CA GLU A 138 -1.66 9.86 -18.63
C GLU A 138 -0.25 10.43 -18.41
N ARG A 139 0.80 9.62 -18.16
CA ARG A 139 2.18 10.14 -17.96
C ARG A 139 3.23 9.68 -18.99
N GLY A 140 2.94 8.74 -19.88
CA GLY A 140 3.88 8.37 -20.96
C GLY A 140 5.03 7.47 -20.50
N GLU A 141 6.24 7.58 -21.05
CA GLU A 141 7.38 6.70 -20.69
C GLU A 141 7.80 6.78 -19.21
N ASP A 142 7.54 7.91 -18.54
CA ASP A 142 7.80 8.11 -17.12
C ASP A 142 6.83 7.33 -16.21
N ASP A 143 5.68 6.85 -16.73
CA ASP A 143 4.72 6.00 -15.99
C ASP A 143 5.41 4.76 -15.43
N THR A 144 6.18 4.05 -16.27
CA THR A 144 6.79 2.77 -15.89
C THR A 144 7.85 2.93 -14.79
N ALA A 145 8.56 4.07 -14.75
CA ALA A 145 9.55 4.34 -13.71
C ALA A 145 8.85 4.61 -12.37
N PHE A 146 7.82 5.45 -12.39
CA PHE A 146 7.04 5.78 -11.20
C PHE A 146 6.30 4.55 -10.63
N GLU A 147 5.68 3.73 -11.47
CA GLU A 147 5.02 2.48 -11.07
C GLU A 147 6.01 1.52 -10.38
N LYS A 148 7.22 1.36 -10.93
CA LYS A 148 8.25 0.50 -10.33
C LYS A 148 8.74 1.06 -9.00
N GLN A 149 9.02 2.36 -8.92
CA GLN A 149 9.53 3.01 -7.70
C GLN A 149 8.49 2.99 -6.58
N SER A 150 7.25 3.37 -6.88
CA SER A 150 6.14 3.32 -5.92
C SER A 150 5.90 1.90 -5.43
N ALA A 151 6.01 0.89 -6.31
CA ALA A 151 5.89 -0.50 -5.92
C ALA A 151 7.04 -1.02 -5.06
N LEU A 152 8.28 -0.66 -5.38
CA LEU A 152 9.43 -1.00 -4.54
C LEU A 152 9.34 -0.33 -3.17
N PHE A 153 8.87 0.92 -3.11
CA PHE A 153 8.65 1.64 -1.87
C PHE A 153 7.59 0.95 -1.00
N ALA A 154 6.40 0.70 -1.55
CA ALA A 154 5.34 0.02 -0.79
C ALA A 154 5.74 -1.41 -0.42
N LEU A 155 6.42 -2.14 -1.30
CA LEU A 155 6.93 -3.46 -0.95
C LEU A 155 7.94 -3.38 0.19
N ALA A 156 8.84 -2.40 0.21
CA ALA A 156 9.84 -2.24 1.26
C ALA A 156 9.22 -1.95 2.63
N VAL A 157 8.16 -1.12 2.66
CA VAL A 157 7.52 -0.63 3.90
C VAL A 157 6.39 -1.54 4.40
N SER A 158 5.70 -2.24 3.51
CA SER A 158 4.49 -3.01 3.87
C SER A 158 4.80 -4.36 4.50
N ASP A 159 3.99 -4.75 5.47
CA ASP A 159 3.96 -6.09 6.05
C ASP A 159 3.06 -7.03 5.21
N ILE A 160 1.96 -6.48 4.68
CA ILE A 160 1.01 -7.17 3.80
C ILE A 160 0.88 -6.38 2.50
N VAL A 161 1.00 -7.10 1.39
CA VAL A 161 0.81 -6.55 0.05
C VAL A 161 -0.41 -7.23 -0.58
N MET A 162 -1.40 -6.43 -0.96
CA MET A 162 -2.57 -6.84 -1.72
C MET A 162 -2.36 -6.52 -3.21
N ILE A 163 -2.78 -7.43 -4.08
CA ILE A 163 -2.76 -7.23 -5.54
C ILE A 163 -4.18 -7.34 -6.04
N ASN A 164 -4.73 -6.23 -6.54
CA ASN A 164 -6.03 -6.15 -7.17
C ASN A 164 -5.88 -6.36 -8.69
N LEU A 165 -6.46 -7.45 -9.20
CA LEU A 165 -6.38 -7.81 -10.60
C LEU A 165 -7.75 -8.24 -11.14
N TRP A 166 -8.08 -7.80 -12.35
CA TRP A 166 -9.30 -8.24 -13.03
C TRP A 166 -9.16 -9.70 -13.47
N CYS A 167 -10.19 -10.51 -13.26
CA CYS A 167 -10.14 -11.93 -13.61
C CYS A 167 -9.82 -12.17 -15.10
N HIS A 168 -10.29 -11.28 -15.97
CA HIS A 168 -10.04 -11.38 -17.41
C HIS A 168 -8.62 -10.99 -17.83
N ASP A 169 -7.86 -10.38 -16.93
CA ASP A 169 -6.45 -10.08 -17.13
C ASP A 169 -5.53 -11.19 -16.63
N ILE A 170 -6.06 -12.18 -15.90
CA ILE A 170 -5.31 -13.36 -15.49
C ILE A 170 -4.74 -14.06 -16.75
N GLY A 171 -3.41 -14.21 -16.78
CA GLY A 171 -2.69 -14.85 -17.87
C GLY A 171 -2.22 -13.90 -18.99
N ARG A 172 -2.57 -12.61 -18.95
CA ARG A 172 -2.06 -11.61 -19.90
C ARG A 172 -0.74 -11.02 -19.42
N GLU A 173 0.24 -10.86 -20.32
CA GLU A 173 1.57 -10.39 -19.93
C GLU A 173 1.57 -8.95 -19.40
N GLN A 174 0.96 -8.03 -20.14
CA GLN A 174 0.97 -6.60 -19.78
C GLN A 174 -0.19 -6.26 -18.84
N ALA A 175 -1.42 -6.69 -19.16
CA ALA A 175 -2.60 -6.33 -18.35
C ALA A 175 -2.62 -6.96 -16.94
N ALA A 176 -1.95 -8.10 -16.73
CA ALA A 176 -1.75 -8.65 -15.39
C ALA A 176 -0.61 -8.00 -14.62
N ASN A 177 0.10 -7.03 -15.23
CA ASN A 177 1.32 -6.46 -14.71
C ASN A 177 2.39 -7.53 -14.37
N ARG A 178 2.58 -8.54 -15.24
CA ARG A 178 3.58 -9.60 -15.01
C ARG A 178 5.00 -9.07 -14.80
N PRO A 179 5.47 -8.01 -15.50
CA PRO A 179 6.77 -7.42 -15.22
C PRO A 179 6.88 -6.87 -13.79
N LEU A 180 5.85 -6.18 -13.31
CA LEU A 180 5.80 -5.64 -11.95
C LEU A 180 5.75 -6.76 -10.91
N LEU A 181 4.92 -7.78 -11.13
CA LEU A 181 4.86 -8.96 -10.28
C LEU A 181 6.20 -9.68 -10.21
N LYS A 182 6.91 -9.81 -11.34
CA LYS A 182 8.25 -10.40 -11.38
C LYS A 182 9.23 -9.61 -10.52
N THR A 183 9.24 -8.28 -10.64
CA THR A 183 10.06 -7.41 -9.78
C THR A 183 9.68 -7.56 -8.30
N ILE A 184 8.39 -7.59 -7.98
CA ILE A 184 7.91 -7.81 -6.61
C ILE A 184 8.44 -9.15 -6.09
N PHE A 185 8.26 -10.25 -6.82
CA PHE A 185 8.73 -11.57 -6.41
C PHE A 185 10.25 -11.67 -6.27
N GLU A 186 11.01 -11.04 -7.17
CA GLU A 186 12.47 -10.99 -7.07
C GLU A 186 12.92 -10.25 -5.80
N VAL A 187 12.29 -9.12 -5.48
CA VAL A 187 12.61 -8.34 -4.29
C VAL A 187 12.12 -9.03 -3.02
N THR A 188 10.93 -9.63 -3.01
CA THR A 188 10.44 -10.42 -1.86
C THR A 188 11.37 -11.60 -1.58
N ARG A 189 11.89 -12.27 -2.63
CA ARG A 189 12.88 -13.35 -2.47
C ARG A 189 14.19 -12.86 -1.87
N LEU A 190 14.62 -11.64 -2.15
CA LEU A 190 15.79 -11.02 -1.51
C LEU A 190 15.50 -10.57 -0.06
N GLN A 191 14.24 -10.29 0.27
CA GLN A 191 13.78 -9.84 1.59
C GLN A 191 13.18 -10.98 2.44
N SER A 192 13.54 -12.23 2.16
CA SER A 192 12.86 -13.48 2.54
C SER A 192 12.74 -13.80 4.03
N ASP A 193 12.97 -12.85 4.94
CA ASP A 193 12.75 -13.08 6.36
C ASP A 193 11.33 -12.74 6.82
N MET A 194 10.56 -11.82 6.20
CA MET A 194 9.40 -11.24 6.93
C MET A 194 8.24 -10.61 6.11
N LYS A 195 7.76 -11.17 4.98
CA LYS A 195 6.58 -10.59 4.26
C LYS A 195 5.61 -11.65 3.73
N TYR A 196 4.31 -11.49 4.04
CA TYR A 196 3.24 -12.34 3.53
C TYR A 196 2.58 -11.66 2.33
N LEU A 197 2.66 -12.29 1.16
CA LEU A 197 1.95 -11.86 -0.03
C LEU A 197 0.57 -12.54 -0.06
N PHE A 198 -0.51 -11.76 0.05
CA PHE A 198 -1.88 -12.29 -0.04
C PHE A 198 -2.49 -11.95 -1.39
N TRP A 199 -2.85 -12.99 -2.15
CA TRP A 199 -3.66 -12.85 -3.36
C TRP A 199 -5.13 -12.81 -2.96
N LEU A 200 -5.73 -11.62 -2.97
CA LEU A 200 -7.17 -11.48 -2.77
C LEU A 200 -7.86 -11.69 -4.11
N HIS A 201 -8.46 -12.86 -4.32
CA HIS A 201 -9.35 -13.11 -5.45
C HIS A 201 -10.68 -12.40 -5.18
N MET A 202 -10.82 -11.14 -5.61
CA MET A 202 -12.12 -10.46 -5.61
C MET A 202 -12.76 -10.48 -6.99
N CYS A 203 -13.62 -11.47 -7.20
CA CYS A 203 -14.73 -11.35 -8.12
C CYS A 203 -15.74 -10.35 -7.51
N VAL A 204 -15.68 -9.08 -7.86
CA VAL A 204 -16.89 -8.24 -7.79
C VAL A 204 -17.75 -8.64 -8.99
N SER A 205 -18.48 -9.75 -8.84
CA SER A 205 -19.61 -10.05 -9.68
C SER A 205 -20.73 -9.09 -9.30
N PHE A 206 -21.12 -8.23 -10.23
CA PHE A 206 -22.32 -7.39 -10.23
C PHE A 206 -22.46 -6.33 -9.13
N LEU A 207 -22.24 -5.09 -9.53
CA LEU A 207 -23.18 -3.98 -9.32
C LEU A 207 -23.20 -3.11 -10.58
#